data_AF-A0A7S1HE28-F1
#
_entry.id   AF-A0A7S1HE28-F1
#
_cell.length_a   1.000
_cell.length_b   1.000
_cell.length_c   1.000
_cell.angle_alpha   90.00
_cell.angle_beta   90.00
_cell.angle_gamma   90.00
#
_symmetry.space_group_name_H-M   'P 1'
#
loop_
_entity.id
_entity.type
_entity.pdbx_description
1 polymer ?
#
loop_
_entity_poly.entity_id
_entity_poly.type
_entity_poly.pdbx_seq_one_letter_code
_entity_poly.pdbx_strand_id
1 'polypeptide(L)'
;AVRWMCDLVQRRMCEVDPELAEQHQALGLRAEEWAGPWLAVLFSRTLPIWDLLAVWEALLASEDRGAFLVHFCVALAGTRCVRHAVMHADAAGELSLVYEMMPAVRVEEVFARAHELSVMPGESLKA
;
A
#
# COMPACT_ATOMS: atom_id res chain seq x y z
N ALA A 1 10.56 13.06 2.83
CA ALA A 1 10.29 11.74 3.43
C ALA A 1 9.31 10.94 2.57
N VAL A 2 8.05 11.40 2.41
CA VAL A 2 7.00 10.64 1.68
C VAL A 2 7.39 10.22 0.27
N ARG A 3 7.95 11.11 -0.57
CA ARG A 3 8.37 10.78 -1.95
C ARG A 3 9.33 9.58 -2.01
N TRP A 4 10.35 9.57 -1.16
CA TRP A 4 11.32 8.47 -1.12
C TRP A 4 10.68 7.14 -0.67
N MET A 5 9.73 7.20 0.27
CA MET A 5 8.96 6.00 0.64
C MET A 5 8.08 5.52 -0.52
N CYS A 6 7.48 6.42 -1.29
CA CYS A 6 6.71 6.05 -2.48
C CYS A 6 7.60 5.35 -3.53
N ASP A 7 8.84 5.80 -3.72
CA ASP A 7 9.80 5.11 -4.60
C ASP A 7 10.07 3.67 -4.13
N LEU A 8 10.23 3.46 -2.82
CA LEU A 8 10.40 2.11 -2.26
C LEU A 8 9.14 1.25 -2.40
N VAL A 9 7.96 1.84 -2.18
CA VAL A 9 6.67 1.18 -2.40
C VAL A 9 6.54 0.74 -3.86
N GLN A 10 6.88 1.61 -4.81
CA GLN A 10 6.82 1.28 -6.23
C GLN A 10 7.76 0.13 -6.59
N ARG A 11 9.01 0.16 -6.11
CA ARG A 11 9.97 -0.92 -6.34
C ARG A 11 9.46 -2.24 -5.76
N ARG A 12 9.01 -2.22 -4.51
CA ARG A 12 8.50 -3.43 -3.85
C ARG A 12 7.24 -3.97 -4.53
N MET A 13 6.36 -3.10 -5.04
CA MET A 13 5.22 -3.51 -5.85
C MET A 13 5.66 -4.23 -7.13
N CYS A 14 6.64 -3.69 -7.86
CA CYS A 14 7.17 -4.35 -9.07
C CYS A 14 7.75 -5.75 -8.81
N GLU A 15 8.36 -5.96 -7.64
CA GLU A 15 8.90 -7.28 -7.25
C GLU A 15 7.81 -8.28 -6.88
N VAL A 16 6.78 -7.82 -6.18
CA VAL A 16 5.77 -8.68 -5.54
C VAL A 16 4.59 -8.96 -6.46
N ASP A 17 4.18 -7.96 -7.24
CA ASP A 17 2.99 -7.98 -8.07
C ASP A 17 3.22 -7.14 -9.35
N PRO A 18 4.02 -7.67 -10.29
CA PRO A 18 4.39 -6.94 -11.51
C PRO A 18 3.17 -6.61 -12.37
N GLU A 19 2.15 -7.46 -12.40
CA GLU A 19 0.91 -7.22 -13.15
C GLU A 19 0.17 -5.98 -12.62
N LEU A 20 0.03 -5.87 -11.29
CA LEU A 20 -0.57 -4.68 -10.68
C LEU A 20 0.30 -3.45 -10.92
N ALA A 21 1.62 -3.58 -10.85
CA ALA A 21 2.55 -2.49 -11.12
C ALA A 21 2.44 -1.97 -12.57
N GLU A 22 2.36 -2.86 -13.55
CA GLU A 22 2.16 -2.54 -14.95
C GLU A 22 0.82 -1.83 -15.18
N GLN A 23 -0.24 -2.29 -14.53
CA GLN A 23 -1.55 -1.64 -14.64
C GLN A 23 -1.53 -0.22 -14.05
N HIS A 24 -0.88 -0.01 -12.91
CA HIS A 24 -0.70 1.34 -12.37
C HIS A 24 0.04 2.24 -13.37
N GLN A 25 1.10 1.72 -14.02
CA GLN A 25 1.85 2.47 -15.03
C GLN A 25 1.00 2.77 -16.28
N ALA A 26 0.21 1.80 -16.76
CA ALA A 26 -0.68 1.97 -17.90
C ALA A 26 -1.73 3.06 -17.65
N LEU A 27 -2.19 3.17 -16.41
CA LEU A 27 -3.12 4.22 -15.97
C LEU A 27 -2.41 5.56 -15.68
N GLY A 28 -1.08 5.61 -15.76
CA GLY A 28 -0.31 6.81 -15.42
C GLY A 28 -0.23 7.11 -13.92
N LEU A 29 -0.57 6.14 -13.07
CA LEU A 29 -0.55 6.28 -11.62
C LEU A 29 0.82 5.94 -11.04
N ARG A 30 1.51 6.94 -10.50
CA ARG A 30 2.74 6.71 -9.73
C ARG A 30 2.43 6.45 -8.26
N ALA A 31 3.35 5.82 -7.53
CA ALA A 31 3.18 5.58 -6.09
C ALA A 31 2.92 6.84 -5.28
N GLU A 32 3.38 8.01 -5.70
CA GLU A 32 3.02 9.28 -5.06
C GLU A 32 1.53 9.62 -5.16
N GLU A 33 0.83 9.12 -6.17
CA GLU A 33 -0.58 9.40 -6.43
C GLU A 33 -1.49 8.40 -5.69
N TRP A 34 -1.09 7.14 -5.55
CA TRP A 34 -1.89 6.12 -4.86
C TRP A 34 -1.44 5.82 -3.43
N ALA A 35 -0.14 5.66 -3.16
CA ALA A 35 0.39 5.40 -1.81
C ALA A 35 0.65 6.68 -1.01
N GLY A 36 1.00 7.77 -1.70
CA GLY A 36 1.33 9.06 -1.09
C GLY A 36 0.26 9.57 -0.12
N PRO A 37 -1.03 9.59 -0.50
CA PRO A 37 -2.12 9.99 0.40
C PRO A 37 -2.20 9.13 1.66
N TRP A 38 -2.01 7.81 1.55
CA TRP A 38 -2.03 6.91 2.71
C TRP A 38 -0.87 7.18 3.67
N LEU A 39 0.33 7.35 3.13
CA LEU A 39 1.54 7.60 3.90
C LEU A 39 1.53 8.98 4.57
N ALA A 40 1.01 10.00 3.89
CA ALA A 40 0.97 11.38 4.38
C ALA A 40 0.12 11.54 5.65
N VAL A 41 -0.94 10.74 5.79
CA VAL A 41 -1.85 10.79 6.96
C VAL A 41 -1.81 9.52 7.81
N LEU A 42 -0.82 8.64 7.56
CA LEU A 42 -0.66 7.34 8.22
C LEU A 42 -1.99 6.56 8.30
N PHE A 43 -2.66 6.46 7.15
CA PHE A 43 -3.92 5.72 6.95
C PHE A 43 -5.14 6.24 7.74
N SER A 44 -5.03 7.38 8.44
CA SER A 44 -6.12 7.91 9.28
C SER A 44 -7.39 8.32 8.54
N ARG A 45 -7.30 8.53 7.22
CA ARG A 45 -8.44 8.78 6.34
C ARG A 45 -8.94 7.53 5.61
N THR A 46 -8.26 6.42 5.78
CA THR A 46 -8.48 5.18 5.03
C THR A 46 -9.09 4.10 5.91
N LEU A 47 -8.66 4.01 7.17
CA LEU A 47 -9.07 2.95 8.10
C LEU A 47 -10.02 3.48 9.18
N PRO A 48 -11.00 2.67 9.62
CA PRO A 48 -11.74 2.93 10.84
C PRO A 48 -10.80 3.05 12.05
N ILE A 49 -11.23 3.80 13.08
CA ILE A 49 -10.36 4.13 14.22
C ILE A 49 -9.75 2.91 14.92
N TRP A 50 -10.48 1.81 15.08
CA TRP A 50 -9.97 0.62 15.75
C TRP A 50 -8.88 -0.08 14.94
N ASP A 51 -9.08 -0.21 13.63
CA ASP A 51 -8.10 -0.78 12.71
C ASP A 51 -6.87 0.14 12.61
N LEU A 52 -7.09 1.45 12.57
CA LEU A 52 -6.03 2.45 12.57
C LEU A 52 -5.14 2.34 13.81
N LEU A 53 -5.74 2.18 15.00
CA LEU A 53 -4.99 2.03 16.25
C LEU A 53 -4.13 0.75 16.23
N ALA A 54 -4.65 -0.36 15.71
CA ALA A 54 -3.88 -1.59 15.55
C ALA A 54 -2.68 -1.39 14.60
N VAL A 55 -2.88 -0.70 13.48
CA VAL A 55 -1.80 -0.35 12.53
C VAL A 55 -0.75 0.53 13.18
N TRP A 56 -1.16 1.51 13.98
CA TRP A 56 -0.24 2.39 14.69
C TRP A 56 0.51 1.67 15.80
N GLU A 57 -0.12 0.77 16.53
CA GLU A 57 0.55 -0.06 17.53
C GLU A 57 1.64 -0.92 16.88
N ALA A 58 1.31 -1.62 15.80
CA ALA A 58 2.28 -2.42 15.04
C ALA A 58 3.42 -1.56 14.45
N LEU A 59 3.09 -0.38 13.90
CA LEU A 59 4.07 0.58 13.40
C LEU A 59 5.04 1.05 14.50
N LEU A 60 4.52 1.36 15.69
CA LEU A 60 5.34 1.84 16.81
C LEU A 60 6.22 0.73 17.38
N ALA A 61 5.72 -0.51 17.39
CA ALA A 61 6.43 -1.70 17.84
C ALA A 61 7.49 -2.20 16.83
N SER A 62 7.38 -1.85 15.55
CA SER A 62 8.32 -2.29 14.51
C SER A 62 9.72 -1.66 14.70
N GLU A 63 10.76 -2.50 14.62
CA GLU A 63 12.16 -2.05 14.61
C GLU A 63 12.47 -1.21 13.36
N ASP A 64 11.95 -1.63 12.19
CA ASP A 64 12.02 -0.88 10.95
C ASP A 64 10.62 -0.40 10.54
N ARG A 65 10.33 0.85 10.92
CA ARG A 65 9.06 1.51 10.62
C ARG A 65 8.90 1.80 9.13
N GLY A 66 9.99 2.06 8.42
CA GLY A 66 9.97 2.33 6.98
C GLY A 66 9.59 1.09 6.21
N ALA A 67 10.26 -0.03 6.49
CA ALA A 67 9.95 -1.32 5.88
C ALA A 67 8.51 -1.77 6.20
N PHE A 68 8.04 -1.58 7.45
CA PHE A 68 6.65 -1.86 7.80
C PHE A 68 5.68 -1.09 6.90
N LEU A 69 5.85 0.23 6.78
CA LEU A 69 4.96 1.08 5.97
C LEU A 69 4.98 0.67 4.49
N VAL A 70 6.16 0.34 3.94
CA VAL A 70 6.29 -0.14 2.56
C VAL A 70 5.49 -1.43 2.36
N HIS A 71 5.71 -2.44 3.20
CA HIS A 71 4.99 -3.71 3.10
C HIS A 71 3.49 -3.56 3.32
N PHE A 72 3.08 -2.70 4.25
CA PHE A 72 1.68 -2.42 4.52
C PHE A 72 0.98 -1.76 3.32
N CYS A 73 1.61 -0.77 2.68
CA CYS A 73 1.08 -0.15 1.46
C CYS A 73 0.95 -1.15 0.31
N VAL A 74 1.96 -1.98 0.07
CA VAL A 74 1.91 -3.00 -0.99
C VAL A 74 0.84 -4.05 -0.70
N ALA A 75 0.74 -4.50 0.55
CA ALA A 75 -0.30 -5.43 0.99
C ALA A 75 -1.71 -4.83 0.80
N LEU A 76 -1.90 -3.56 1.17
CA LEU A 76 -3.17 -2.84 1.03
C LEU A 76 -3.59 -2.72 -0.44
N ALA A 77 -2.67 -2.30 -1.31
CA ALA A 77 -2.91 -2.19 -2.74
C ALA A 77 -3.19 -3.56 -3.40
N GLY A 78 -2.55 -4.63 -2.91
CA GLY A 78 -2.77 -6.00 -3.35
C GLY A 78 -4.05 -6.66 -2.83
N THR A 79 -4.81 -6.00 -1.95
CA THR A 79 -6.08 -6.57 -1.47
C THR A 79 -7.06 -6.76 -2.63
N ARG A 80 -7.90 -7.81 -2.54
CA ARG A 80 -8.80 -8.20 -3.64
C ARG A 80 -9.68 -7.05 -4.14
N CYS A 81 -10.21 -6.23 -3.25
CA CYS A 81 -11.09 -5.12 -3.61
C CYS A 81 -10.34 -4.02 -4.37
N VAL A 82 -9.16 -3.62 -3.87
CA VAL A 82 -8.32 -2.60 -4.50
C VAL A 82 -7.77 -3.09 -5.83
N ARG A 83 -7.14 -4.27 -5.84
CA ARG A 83 -6.61 -4.89 -7.06
C ARG A 83 -7.69 -5.00 -8.12
N HIS A 84 -8.87 -5.52 -7.78
CA HIS A 84 -9.96 -5.66 -8.76
C HIS A 84 -10.35 -4.31 -9.36
N ALA A 85 -10.44 -3.25 -8.56
CA ALA A 85 -10.77 -1.93 -9.07
C ALA A 85 -9.67 -1.38 -10.00
N VAL A 86 -8.39 -1.54 -9.64
CA VAL A 86 -7.25 -1.10 -10.47
C VAL A 86 -7.20 -1.84 -11.80
N MET A 87 -7.41 -3.16 -11.77
CA MET A 87 -7.35 -4.01 -12.97
C MET A 87 -8.50 -3.76 -13.96
N HIS A 88 -9.57 -3.09 -13.54
CA HIS A 88 -10.74 -2.82 -14.39
C HIS A 88 -11.00 -1.32 -14.60
N ALA A 89 -10.09 -0.45 -14.15
CA ALA A 89 -10.21 0.98 -14.41
C ALA A 89 -9.71 1.31 -15.82
N ASP A 90 -10.39 2.26 -16.46
CA ASP A 90 -10.04 2.75 -17.80
C ASP A 90 -9.22 4.05 -17.74
N ALA A 91 -9.25 4.75 -16.60
CA ALA A 91 -8.48 5.97 -16.37
C ALA A 91 -8.12 6.19 -14.89
N ALA A 92 -7.02 6.92 -14.64
CA ALA A 92 -6.55 7.26 -13.29
C ALA A 92 -7.60 7.95 -12.41
N GLY A 93 -8.45 8.80 -12.99
CA GLY A 93 -9.46 9.57 -12.24
C GLY A 93 -10.51 8.71 -11.54
N GLU A 94 -10.80 7.52 -12.07
CA GLU A 94 -11.74 6.57 -11.46
C GLU A 94 -11.18 5.93 -10.20
N LEU A 95 -9.85 5.77 -10.14
CA LEU A 95 -9.18 5.14 -9.01
C LEU A 95 -9.04 6.05 -7.81
N SER A 96 -8.89 7.37 -8.00
CA SER A 96 -8.89 8.33 -6.89
C SER A 96 -10.14 8.20 -6.01
N LEU A 97 -11.30 7.95 -6.62
CA LEU A 97 -12.56 7.73 -5.90
C LEU A 97 -12.60 6.38 -5.17
N VAL A 98 -12.06 5.32 -5.78
CA VAL A 98 -11.94 3.99 -5.15
C VAL A 98 -11.06 4.05 -3.91
N TYR A 99 -9.94 4.76 -3.99
CA TYR A 99 -8.99 4.90 -2.88
C TYR A 99 -9.51 5.80 -1.75
N GLU A 100 -10.40 6.74 -2.06
CA GLU A 100 -11.12 7.55 -1.08
C GLU A 100 -12.31 6.81 -0.43
N MET A 101 -12.82 5.75 -1.07
CA MET A 101 -13.96 4.95 -0.63
C MET A 101 -13.56 3.51 -0.25
N MET A 102 -12.56 3.30 0.61
CA MET A 102 -12.09 1.96 1.03
C MET A 102 -12.72 1.38 2.34
N PRO A 103 -14.04 1.40 2.63
CA PRO A 103 -14.59 0.85 3.87
C PRO A 103 -14.79 -0.68 3.84
N ALA A 104 -14.11 -1.43 2.96
CA ALA A 104 -14.27 -2.89 2.84
C ALA A 104 -12.97 -3.69 3.03
N VAL A 105 -11.85 -3.03 3.33
CA VAL A 105 -10.58 -3.71 3.59
C VAL A 105 -10.61 -4.31 5.00
N ARG A 106 -10.30 -5.60 5.10
CA ARG A 106 -10.08 -6.28 6.38
C ARG A 106 -8.63 -6.09 6.78
N VAL A 107 -8.38 -5.29 7.82
CA VAL A 107 -7.02 -4.90 8.22
C VAL A 107 -6.17 -6.12 8.59
N GLU A 108 -6.79 -7.19 9.10
CA GLU A 108 -6.12 -8.43 9.44
C GLU A 108 -5.53 -9.14 8.21
N GLU A 109 -6.23 -9.06 7.06
CA GLU A 109 -5.73 -9.60 5.79
C GLU A 109 -4.53 -8.79 5.30
N VAL A 110 -4.57 -7.47 5.49
CA VAL A 110 -3.44 -6.58 5.15
C VAL A 110 -2.24 -6.88 6.05
N PHE A 111 -2.45 -7.09 7.35
CA PHE A 111 -1.38 -7.46 8.27
C PHE A 111 -0.73 -8.79 7.93
N ALA A 112 -1.54 -9.83 7.69
CA ALA A 112 -1.03 -11.14 7.30
C ALA A 112 -0.17 -11.03 6.04
N ARG A 113 -0.69 -10.32 5.02
CA ARG A 113 0.04 -10.12 3.77
C ARG A 113 1.30 -9.28 3.97
N ALA A 114 1.25 -8.18 4.73
CA ALA A 114 2.42 -7.35 5.00
C ALA A 114 3.52 -8.13 5.73
N HIS A 115 3.15 -9.03 6.64
CA HIS A 115 4.10 -9.91 7.31
C HIS A 115 4.76 -10.90 6.34
N GLU A 116 3.98 -11.55 5.46
CA GLU A 116 4.53 -12.40 4.40
C GLU A 116 5.55 -11.63 3.54
N LEU A 117 5.20 -10.41 3.12
CA LEU A 117 6.09 -9.57 2.34
C LEU A 117 7.36 -9.19 3.11
N SER A 118 7.31 -9.09 4.43
CA SER A 118 8.49 -8.76 5.25
C SER A 118 9.50 -9.91 5.36
N VAL A 119 9.05 -11.15 5.22
CA VAL A 119 9.90 -12.35 5.30
C VAL A 119 10.32 -12.86 3.92
N MET A 120 9.65 -12.44 2.85
CA MET A 120 10.02 -12.79 1.48
C MET A 120 11.38 -12.19 1.11
N PRO A 121 12.31 -12.99 0.54
CA PRO A 121 13.57 -12.46 0.04
C PRO A 121 13.30 -11.43 -1.07
N GLY A 122 13.84 -10.24 -0.91
CA GLY A 122 13.79 -9.14 -1.87
C GLY A 122 15.03 -8.26 -1.72
N GLU A 123 15.21 -7.26 -2.58
CA GLU A 123 16.24 -6.26 -2.31
C GLU A 123 16.00 -5.67 -0.92
N SER A 124 17.06 -5.63 -0.11
CA SER A 124 16.98 -5.06 1.23
C SER A 124 16.43 -3.65 1.12
N LEU A 125 15.27 -3.38 1.74
CA LEU A 125 14.69 -2.03 1.84
C LEU A 125 15.56 -1.05 2.67
N LYS A 126 16.77 -1.47 3.04
CA LYS A 126 17.78 -0.66 3.71
C LYS A 126 18.39 0.30 2.71
N ALA A 127 18.21 1.59 2.99
CA ALA A 127 19.07 2.66 2.46
C ALA A 127 20.48 2.56 3.07
#